data_AF-A0A7W0LSN0-F1
#
_entry.id   AF-A0A7W0LSN0-F1
#
_cell.length_a   1.000
_cell.length_b   1.000
_cell.length_c   1.000
_cell.angle_alpha   90.00
_cell.angle_beta   90.00
_cell.angle_gamma   90.00
#
_symmetry.space_group_name_H-M   'P 1'
#
loop_
_entity.id
_entity.type
_entity.pdbx_description
1 polymer ?
#
loop_
_entity_poly.entity_id
_entity_poly.type
_entity_poly.pdbx_seq_one_letter_code
_entity_poly.pdbx_strand_id
1 'polypeptide(L)'
;MRLTRLSLRNYRVFEDQLDLELPAGLVGIYGPNGAGKSYLVEAIRFCLWGKSRTGNLDVRTSGVGADCVVEVEFEHEGHLYEIRRMLTGINATHKASAMANGAQLAEGPSDVGKYVQSILGMDDAAFRASVFAEQKQLAAFSAETPE
;
A
#
# COMPACT_ATOMS: atom_id res chain seq x y z
N MET A 1 -12.71 -4.65 -4.78
CA MET A 1 -11.89 -3.44 -4.59
C MET A 1 -11.34 -2.99 -5.94
N ARG A 2 -11.38 -1.68 -6.22
CA ARG A 2 -10.72 -1.03 -7.36
C ARG A 2 -9.88 0.13 -6.84
N LEU A 3 -8.56 0.06 -6.96
CA LEU A 3 -7.66 1.18 -6.65
C LEU A 3 -7.90 2.33 -7.63
N THR A 4 -8.02 3.55 -7.12
CA THR A 4 -8.27 4.76 -7.93
C THR A 4 -7.13 5.75 -7.80
N ARG A 5 -6.43 5.78 -6.65
CA ARG A 5 -5.30 6.69 -6.42
C ARG A 5 -4.28 6.11 -5.45
N LEU A 6 -3.01 6.41 -5.68
CA LEU A 6 -1.90 6.18 -4.74
C LEU A 6 -1.11 7.48 -4.61
N SER A 7 -1.02 8.01 -3.39
CA SER A 7 -0.18 9.16 -3.05
C SER A 7 0.84 8.75 -2.00
N LEU A 8 2.09 9.18 -2.18
CA LEU A 8 3.18 8.86 -1.27
C LEU A 8 4.22 9.98 -1.21
N ARG A 9 4.89 10.12 -0.06
CA ARG A 9 5.98 11.08 0.16
C ARG A 9 6.93 10.55 1.23
N ASN A 10 8.23 10.78 1.05
CA ASN A 10 9.30 10.27 1.91
C ASN A 10 9.20 8.74 2.14
N TYR A 11 8.78 7.99 1.13
CA TYR A 11 8.60 6.53 1.17
C TYR A 11 9.67 5.85 0.32
N ARG A 12 10.57 5.08 0.94
CA ARG A 12 11.68 4.39 0.25
C ARG A 12 12.50 5.36 -0.62
N VAL A 13 12.53 5.13 -1.93
CA VAL A 13 13.25 5.95 -2.91
C VAL A 13 12.48 7.19 -3.35
N PHE A 14 11.23 7.36 -2.91
CA PHE A 14 10.38 8.50 -3.24
C PHE A 14 10.45 9.55 -2.14
N GLU A 15 11.41 10.47 -2.25
CA GLU A 15 11.55 11.61 -1.35
C GLU A 15 10.41 12.62 -1.59
N ASP A 16 10.27 13.06 -2.83
CA ASP A 16 9.21 13.99 -3.24
C ASP A 16 7.81 13.36 -3.20
N GLN A 17 6.80 14.24 -3.20
CA GLN A 17 5.42 13.80 -3.35
C GLN A 17 5.21 13.19 -4.73
N LEU A 18 4.76 11.94 -4.73
CA LEU A 18 4.27 11.23 -5.90
C LEU A 18 2.77 11.01 -5.75
N ASP A 19 2.02 11.37 -6.78
CA ASP A 19 0.58 11.26 -6.82
C ASP A 19 0.16 10.58 -8.13
N LEU A 20 -0.40 9.37 -8.01
CA LEU A 20 -0.72 8.50 -9.12
C LEU A 20 -2.21 8.24 -9.18
N GLU A 21 -2.85 8.72 -10.24
CA GLU A 21 -4.19 8.27 -10.62
C GLU A 21 -4.08 6.89 -11.27
N LEU A 22 -4.93 5.96 -10.83
CA LEU A 22 -4.98 4.59 -11.32
C LEU A 22 -6.28 4.40 -12.10
N PRO A 23 -6.26 4.60 -13.43
CA PRO A 23 -7.45 4.46 -14.24
C PRO A 23 -7.91 3.00 -14.27
N ALA A 24 -9.20 2.81 -14.58
CA ALA A 24 -9.73 1.48 -14.83
C ALA A 24 -9.04 0.82 -16.06
N GLY A 25 -8.92 -0.50 -16.02
CA GLY A 25 -8.32 -1.29 -17.11
C GLY A 25 -6.89 -1.71 -16.82
N LEU A 26 -6.07 -1.77 -17.87
CA LEU A 26 -4.69 -2.24 -17.79
C LEU A 26 -3.72 -1.07 -17.59
N VAL A 27 -3.01 -1.06 -16.46
CA VAL A 27 -1.97 -0.08 -16.14
C VAL A 27 -0.59 -0.73 -16.24
N GLY A 28 0.28 -0.18 -17.06
CA GLY A 28 1.68 -0.61 -17.19
C GLY A 28 2.63 0.33 -16.47
N ILE A 29 3.41 -0.19 -15.51
CA ILE A 29 4.46 0.57 -14.81
C ILE A 29 5.83 0.11 -15.32
N TYR A 30 6.56 1.01 -15.96
CA TYR A 30 7.88 0.73 -16.55
C TYR A 30 8.94 1.73 -16.09
N GLY A 31 10.21 1.35 -16.20
CA GLY A 31 11.35 2.17 -15.79
C GLY A 31 12.56 1.33 -15.40
N PRO A 32 13.72 1.96 -15.12
CA PRO A 32 14.96 1.26 -14.77
C PRO A 32 14.84 0.35 -13.54
N ASN A 33 15.73 -0.63 -13.43
CA ASN A 33 15.86 -1.41 -12.20
C ASN A 33 16.28 -0.49 -11.04
N GLY A 34 15.68 -0.70 -9.87
CA GLY A 34 15.90 0.17 -8.71
C GLY A 34 15.05 1.46 -8.68
N ALA A 35 14.32 1.79 -9.75
CA ALA A 35 13.48 3.00 -9.80
C ALA A 35 12.24 2.99 -8.87
N GLY A 36 12.07 1.97 -8.02
CA GLY A 36 10.98 1.91 -7.05
C GLY A 36 9.66 1.33 -7.53
N LYS A 37 9.61 0.72 -8.74
CA LYS A 37 8.38 0.09 -9.27
C LYS A 37 7.73 -0.90 -8.28
N SER A 38 8.52 -1.82 -7.71
CA SER A 38 8.02 -2.75 -6.69
C SER A 38 7.61 -2.05 -5.40
N TYR A 39 8.25 -0.93 -5.05
CA TYR A 39 7.89 -0.13 -3.88
C TYR A 39 6.54 0.55 -4.02
N LEU A 40 6.08 0.90 -5.22
CA LEU A 40 4.71 1.39 -5.42
C LEU A 40 3.67 0.37 -4.95
N VAL A 41 3.91 -0.89 -5.29
CA VAL A 41 2.99 -1.98 -4.93
C VAL A 41 3.12 -2.35 -3.45
N GLU A 42 4.34 -2.29 -2.89
CA GLU A 42 4.55 -2.41 -1.43
C GLU A 42 3.90 -1.25 -0.64
N ALA A 43 3.88 -0.04 -1.19
CA ALA A 43 3.27 1.13 -0.55
C ALA A 43 1.78 0.91 -0.32
N ILE A 44 1.08 0.31 -1.28
CA ILE A 44 -0.34 -0.04 -1.16
C ILE A 44 -0.57 -0.98 0.03
N ARG A 45 0.26 -2.03 0.16
CA ARG A 45 0.17 -3.00 1.26
C ARG A 45 0.49 -2.37 2.61
N PHE A 46 1.54 -1.55 2.64
CA PHE A 46 1.89 -0.78 3.82
C PHE A 46 0.72 0.10 4.25
N CYS A 47 0.10 0.83 3.32
CA CYS A 47 -1.02 1.71 3.61
C CYS A 47 -2.25 0.96 4.13
N LEU A 48 -2.61 -0.17 3.53
CA LEU A 48 -3.81 -0.92 3.92
C LEU A 48 -3.61 -1.64 5.28
N TRP A 49 -2.54 -2.42 5.45
CA TRP A 49 -2.37 -3.28 6.63
C TRP A 49 -1.26 -2.87 7.60
N GLY A 50 -0.50 -1.81 7.30
CA GLY A 50 0.66 -1.40 8.11
C GLY A 50 1.82 -2.39 8.04
N LYS A 51 1.82 -3.31 7.06
CA LYS A 51 2.85 -4.34 6.91
C LYS A 51 4.00 -3.79 6.08
N SER A 52 5.20 -3.89 6.64
CA SER A 52 6.47 -3.65 5.95
C SER A 52 7.30 -4.93 6.00
N ARG A 53 8.03 -5.21 4.91
CA ARG A 53 9.01 -6.32 4.85
C ARG A 53 10.28 -6.04 5.67
N THR A 54 10.50 -4.78 6.05
CA THR A 54 11.68 -4.25 6.74
C THR A 54 11.27 -3.46 7.99
N GLY A 55 12.23 -3.02 8.80
CA GLY A 55 11.93 -2.19 9.97
C GLY A 55 11.25 -0.87 9.59
N ASN A 56 10.57 -0.23 10.54
CA ASN A 56 9.85 1.03 10.30
C ASN A 56 10.75 2.15 9.76
N LEU A 57 12.00 2.20 10.23
CA LEU A 57 12.99 3.19 9.76
C LEU A 57 13.34 3.00 8.29
N ASP A 58 13.31 1.76 7.80
CA ASP A 58 13.65 1.44 6.41
C ASP A 58 12.50 1.78 5.44
N VAL A 59 11.28 1.98 5.94
CA VAL A 59 10.13 2.41 5.14
C VAL A 59 10.27 3.88 4.73
N ARG A 60 10.83 4.71 5.62
CA ARG A 60 11.09 6.12 5.35
C ARG A 60 12.30 6.27 4.44
N THR A 61 12.30 7.29 3.60
CA THR A 61 13.48 7.70 2.84
C THR A 61 14.66 7.97 3.78
N SER A 62 15.79 7.33 3.49
CA SER A 62 17.01 7.44 4.29
C SER A 62 17.52 8.88 4.34
N GLY A 63 17.90 9.35 5.53
CA GLY A 63 18.42 10.71 5.73
C GLY A 63 17.36 11.82 5.81
N VAL A 64 16.09 11.50 5.56
CA VAL A 64 15.00 12.48 5.63
C VAL A 64 14.36 12.48 7.03
N GLY A 65 14.32 13.65 7.67
CA GLY A 65 13.73 13.85 9.00
C GLY A 65 12.23 14.19 9.00
N ALA A 66 11.60 14.23 7.83
CA ALA A 66 10.19 14.56 7.65
C ALA A 66 9.28 13.32 7.76
N ASP A 67 7.97 13.56 7.88
CA ASP A 67 6.97 12.51 7.94
C ASP A 67 6.91 11.72 6.62
N CYS A 68 6.93 10.39 6.74
CA CYS A 68 6.62 9.47 5.65
C CYS A 68 5.12 9.27 5.60
N VAL A 69 4.51 9.47 4.43
CA VAL A 69 3.05 9.42 4.25
C VAL A 69 2.75 8.54 3.06
N VAL A 70 1.77 7.64 3.21
CA VAL A 70 1.18 6.88 2.12
C VAL A 70 -0.33 6.95 2.25
N GLU A 71 -0.99 7.22 1.14
CA GLU A 71 -2.44 7.34 0.99
C GLU A 71 -2.90 6.49 -0.18
N VAL A 72 -3.93 5.69 0.06
CA VAL A 72 -4.56 4.84 -0.96
C VAL A 72 -6.04 5.16 -1.00
N GLU A 73 -6.51 5.47 -2.20
CA GLU A 73 -7.93 5.60 -2.50
C GLU A 73 -8.39 4.37 -3.29
N PHE A 74 -9.55 3.82 -2.91
CA PHE A 74 -10.16 2.73 -3.65
C PHE A 74 -11.68 2.71 -3.51
N GLU A 75 -12.33 2.14 -4.52
CA GLU A 75 -13.75 1.84 -4.49
C GLU A 75 -14.00 0.38 -4.09
N HIS A 76 -14.97 0.15 -3.22
CA HIS A 76 -15.44 -1.19 -2.89
C HIS A 76 -16.92 -1.14 -2.50
N GLU A 77 -17.73 -2.04 -3.07
CA GLU A 77 -19.17 -2.16 -2.77
C GLU A 77 -19.96 -0.84 -2.87
N GLY A 78 -19.57 0.04 -3.81
CA GLY A 78 -20.24 1.34 -4.02
C GLY A 78 -19.80 2.46 -3.08
N HIS A 79 -18.81 2.22 -2.23
CA HIS A 79 -18.21 3.22 -1.35
C HIS A 79 -16.81 3.60 -1.81
N LEU A 80 -16.48 4.89 -1.67
CA LEU A 80 -15.12 5.41 -1.85
C LEU A 80 -14.41 5.39 -0.51
N TYR A 81 -13.28 4.71 -0.43
CA TYR A 81 -12.46 4.60 0.77
C TYR A 81 -11.13 5.33 0.58
N GLU A 82 -10.70 6.00 1.64
CA GLU A 82 -9.39 6.62 1.72
C GLU A 82 -8.68 6.11 2.97
N ILE A 83 -7.57 5.39 2.76
CA ILE A 83 -6.72 4.91 3.84
C ILE A 83 -5.44 5.71 3.83
N ARG A 84 -5.06 6.22 4.99
CA ARG A 84 -3.86 7.02 5.16
C ARG A 84 -3.01 6.45 6.28
N ARG A 85 -1.72 6.28 6.05
CA ARG A 85 -0.73 5.91 7.07
C ARG A 85 0.47 6.84 7.05
N MET A 86 0.97 7.13 8.25
CA MET A 86 2.14 7.98 8.43
C MET A 86 3.14 7.36 9.41
N LEU A 87 4.43 7.58 9.13
CA LEU A 87 5.49 7.44 10.11
C LEU A 87 5.99 8.84 10.44
N THR A 88 5.80 9.24 11.70
CA THR A 88 6.03 10.61 12.15
C THR A 88 7.16 10.72 13.17
N GLY A 89 7.88 11.84 13.13
CA GLY A 89 8.96 12.14 14.07
C GLY A 89 10.19 11.22 13.97
N ILE A 90 11.13 11.42 14.89
CA ILE A 90 12.42 10.71 14.91
C ILE A 90 12.23 9.20 15.18
N ASN A 91 11.25 8.85 16.01
CA ASN A 91 10.99 7.47 16.42
C ASN A 91 10.09 6.70 15.44
N ALA A 92 9.77 7.28 14.27
CA ALA A 92 8.87 6.70 13.27
C ALA A 92 7.55 6.20 13.89
N THR A 93 6.90 7.06 14.68
CA THR A 93 5.61 6.74 15.32
C THR A 93 4.54 6.57 14.25
N HIS A 94 3.86 5.42 14.28
CA HIS A 94 2.81 5.07 13.35
C HIS A 94 1.53 5.83 13.67
N LYS A 95 0.96 6.48 12.65
CA LYS A 95 -0.40 7.00 12.65
C LYS A 95 -1.15 6.42 11.46
N ALA A 96 -2.45 6.24 11.62
CA ALA A 96 -3.31 5.77 10.56
C ALA A 96 -4.71 6.35 10.69
N SER A 97 -5.38 6.59 9.57
CA SER A 97 -6.80 6.93 9.52
C SER A 97 -7.46 6.20 8.35
N ALA A 98 -8.74 5.88 8.52
CA ALA A 98 -9.57 5.31 7.47
C ALA A 98 -10.82 6.17 7.31
N MET A 99 -11.14 6.51 6.07
CA MET A 99 -12.33 7.27 5.71
C MET A 99 -13.15 6.50 4.67
N ALA A 100 -14.46 6.72 4.67
CA ALA A 100 -15.38 6.23 3.67
C ALA A 100 -16.38 7.33 3.34
N ASN A 101 -16.51 7.67 2.05
CA ASN A 101 -17.37 8.74 1.56
C ASN A 101 -17.17 10.07 2.32
N GLY A 102 -15.92 10.41 2.66
CA GLY A 102 -15.55 11.63 3.38
C GLY A 102 -15.77 11.62 4.90
N ALA A 103 -16.36 10.57 5.49
CA ALA A 103 -16.45 10.41 6.94
C ALA A 103 -15.25 9.63 7.47
N GLN A 104 -14.75 9.93 8.68
CA GLN A 104 -13.71 9.13 9.35
C GLN A 104 -14.33 7.96 10.12
N LEU A 105 -13.85 6.74 9.84
CA LEU A 105 -14.42 5.49 10.39
C LEU A 105 -13.49 4.81 11.39
N ALA A 106 -12.18 5.03 11.26
CA ALA A 106 -11.20 4.51 12.20
C ALA A 106 -9.98 5.42 12.29
N GLU A 107 -9.34 5.41 13.46
CA GLU A 107 -8.09 6.10 13.72
C GLU A 107 -7.17 5.18 14.52
N GLY A 108 -5.87 5.28 14.26
CA GLY A 108 -4.85 4.47 14.92
C GLY A 108 -4.50 3.19 14.13
N PRO A 109 -3.23 2.74 14.17
CA PRO A 109 -2.75 1.65 13.31
C PRO A 109 -3.49 0.33 13.46
N SER A 110 -3.89 -0.01 14.70
CA SER A 110 -4.58 -1.27 15.00
C SER A 110 -6.02 -1.24 14.49
N ASP A 111 -6.77 -0.18 14.81
CA ASP A 111 -8.19 -0.10 14.47
C ASP A 111 -8.40 0.13 12.99
N VAL A 112 -7.55 0.90 12.32
CA VAL A 112 -7.53 0.97 10.85
C VAL A 112 -7.24 -0.40 10.24
N GLY A 113 -6.30 -1.17 10.80
CA GLY A 113 -6.01 -2.53 10.31
C GLY A 113 -7.21 -3.47 10.41
N LYS A 114 -7.91 -3.48 11.56
CA LYS A 114 -9.14 -4.25 11.76
C LYS A 114 -10.25 -3.80 10.83
N TYR A 115 -10.41 -2.49 10.66
CA TYR A 115 -11.42 -1.90 9.78
C TYR A 115 -11.20 -2.32 8.33
N VAL A 116 -9.98 -2.16 7.81
CA VAL A 116 -9.60 -2.59 6.44
C VAL A 116 -9.86 -4.08 6.24
N GLN A 117 -9.52 -4.93 7.22
CA GLN A 117 -9.79 -6.36 7.14
C GLN A 117 -11.30 -6.66 7.10
N SER A 118 -12.09 -5.92 7.87
CA SER A 118 -13.55 -6.10 7.93
C SER A 118 -14.23 -5.75 6.60
N ILE A 119 -13.78 -4.70 5.90
CA ILE A 119 -14.37 -4.28 4.63
C ILE A 119 -13.87 -5.10 3.44
N LEU A 120 -12.59 -5.50 3.41
CA LEU A 120 -12.04 -6.26 2.28
C LEU A 120 -12.22 -7.77 2.44
N GLY A 121 -12.59 -8.25 3.63
CA GLY A 121 -12.70 -9.67 3.95
C GLY A 121 -11.38 -10.44 3.86
N MET A 122 -10.24 -9.73 3.81
CA MET A 122 -8.91 -10.32 3.58
C MET A 122 -7.82 -9.63 4.39
N ASP A 123 -6.81 -10.41 4.75
CA ASP A 123 -5.57 -9.91 5.33
C ASP A 123 -4.49 -9.67 4.27
N ASP A 124 -3.33 -9.17 4.71
CA ASP A 124 -2.19 -8.89 3.85
C ASP A 124 -1.65 -10.12 3.10
N ALA A 125 -1.79 -11.31 3.66
CA ALA A 125 -1.32 -12.55 3.06
C ALA A 125 -2.26 -12.98 1.92
N ALA A 126 -3.56 -12.97 2.18
CA ALA A 126 -4.60 -13.24 1.19
C ALA A 126 -4.57 -12.21 0.05
N PHE A 127 -4.36 -10.92 0.34
CA PHE A 127 -4.20 -9.89 -0.68
C PHE A 127 -2.96 -10.12 -1.54
N ARG A 128 -1.82 -10.49 -0.94
CA ARG A 128 -0.60 -10.85 -1.69
C ARG A 128 -0.85 -12.04 -2.61
N ALA A 129 -1.50 -13.10 -2.13
CA ALA A 129 -1.75 -14.29 -2.93
C ALA A 129 -2.74 -14.06 -4.09
N SER A 130 -3.69 -13.14 -3.94
CA SER A 130 -4.77 -12.92 -4.93
C SER A 130 -4.49 -11.78 -5.91
N VAL A 131 -3.80 -10.72 -5.46
CA VAL A 131 -3.58 -9.49 -6.23
C VAL A 131 -2.15 -9.40 -6.77
N PHE A 132 -1.19 -10.09 -6.15
CA PHE A 132 0.22 -10.02 -6.56
C PHE A 132 0.67 -11.31 -7.24
N ALA A 133 0.91 -11.24 -8.54
CA ALA A 133 1.79 -12.18 -9.21
C ALA A 133 3.24 -11.71 -9.03
N GLU A 134 3.99 -12.30 -8.09
CA GLU A 134 5.43 -12.00 -7.99
C GLU A 134 6.16 -12.46 -9.26
N GLN A 135 7.24 -11.75 -9.61
CA GLN A 135 8.04 -11.95 -10.83
C GLN A 135 8.62 -13.38 -10.98
N LYS A 136 8.50 -14.24 -9.94
CA LYS A 136 8.86 -15.67 -9.95
C LYS A 136 7.70 -16.65 -9.76
N GLN A 137 6.49 -16.19 -9.37
CA GLN A 137 5.35 -17.09 -9.19
C GLN A 137 4.75 -17.56 -10.51
N LEU A 138 4.78 -16.74 -11.56
CA LEU A 138 4.36 -17.15 -12.90
C LEU A 138 5.18 -18.33 -13.46
N ALA A 139 6.48 -18.38 -13.13
CA ALA A 139 7.34 -19.52 -13.52
C ALA A 139 7.02 -20.79 -12.71
N ALA A 140 6.54 -20.65 -11.47
CA ALA A 140 6.15 -21.79 -10.63
C ALA A 140 4.83 -22.44 -11.10
N PHE A 141 3.85 -21.64 -11.54
CA PHE A 141 2.60 -22.17 -12.12
C PHE A 141 2.80 -22.95 -13.41
N SER A 142 3.89 -22.71 -14.15
CA SER A 142 4.22 -23.46 -15.37
C SER A 142 4.98 -24.76 -15.08
N ALA A 143 5.43 -24.99 -13.83
CA ALA A 143 6.28 -26.12 -13.46
C ALA A 143 5.53 -27.23 -12.72
N GLU A 144 4.25 -27.03 -12.36
CA GLU A 144 3.43 -28.09 -11.78
C GLU A 144 2.72 -28.88 -12.88
N THR A 145 3.10 -30.15 -13.03
CA THR A 145 2.29 -31.15 -13.74
C THR A 145 1.06 -31.48 -12.90
N PRO A 146 -0.15 -31.49 -13.47
CA PRO A 146 -1.35 -31.94 -12.77
C PRO A 146 -1.18 -33.39 -12.29
N GLU A 147 -1.56 -33.69 -11.06
CA GLU A 147 -1.80 -35.07 -10.59
C GLU A 147 -3.11 -35.64 -11.15
#